data_AF-A0A8J1TYY7-F1
#
_entry.id   AF-A0A8J1TYY7-F1
#
_cell.length_a   1.000
_cell.length_b   1.000
_cell.length_c   1.000
_cell.angle_alpha   90.00
_cell.angle_beta   90.00
_cell.angle_gamma   90.00
#
_symmetry.space_group_name_H-M   'P 1'
#
loop_
_entity.id
_entity.type
_entity.pdbx_description
1 polymer ?
#
loop_
_entity_poly.entity_id
_entity_poly.type
_entity_poly.pdbx_seq_one_letter_code
_entity_poly.pdbx_strand_id
1 'polypeptide(L)'
;MNDLNQVTKDAEKKFPHYGEYARCQSKAQMTGVVSFVVAGATAVILQEFGNQHIKTFFKSQWTIPPKARIVAPMLFGAAVAYYVTMKQSKNCQYMWMAMEGKHTALSNINGNGIGENNKQSV
;
A
#
# COMPACT_ATOMS: atom_id res chain seq x y z
N MET A 1 -1.38 -22.03 -22.80
CA MET A 1 -1.29 -20.58 -22.51
C MET A 1 -2.38 -20.28 -21.52
N ASN A 2 -2.03 -19.90 -20.29
CA ASN A 2 -2.99 -19.71 -19.21
C ASN A 2 -3.83 -18.46 -19.46
N ASP A 3 -5.14 -18.63 -19.49
CA ASP A 3 -6.07 -17.55 -19.73
C ASP A 3 -6.29 -16.79 -18.41
N LEU A 4 -5.44 -15.78 -18.16
CA LEU A 4 -5.54 -14.89 -16.99
C LEU A 4 -6.96 -14.32 -16.82
N ASN A 5 -7.69 -14.19 -17.93
CA ASN A 5 -9.05 -13.70 -17.97
C ASN A 5 -10.07 -14.72 -17.43
N GLN A 6 -9.81 -16.03 -17.58
CA GLN A 6 -10.59 -17.07 -16.90
C GLN A 6 -10.36 -17.03 -15.40
N VAL A 7 -9.10 -16.88 -14.96
CA VAL A 7 -8.75 -16.87 -13.53
C VAL A 7 -9.40 -15.69 -12.82
N THR A 8 -9.41 -14.50 -13.42
CA THR A 8 -10.13 -13.34 -12.87
C THR A 8 -11.64 -13.56 -12.86
N LYS A 9 -12.23 -14.09 -13.93
CA LYS A 9 -13.67 -14.40 -13.97
C LYS A 9 -14.08 -15.42 -12.91
N ASP A 10 -13.26 -16.44 -12.67
CA ASP A 10 -13.54 -17.46 -11.66
C ASP A 10 -13.33 -16.91 -10.23
N ALA A 11 -12.37 -16.00 -10.03
CA ALA A 11 -12.22 -15.27 -8.78
C ALA A 11 -13.39 -14.32 -8.51
N GLU A 12 -13.90 -13.63 -9.52
CA GLU A 12 -15.01 -12.68 -9.41
C GLU A 12 -16.36 -13.40 -9.17
N LYS A 13 -16.54 -14.60 -9.73
CA LYS A 13 -17.67 -15.49 -9.39
C LYS A 13 -17.62 -15.93 -7.92
N LYS A 14 -16.43 -16.20 -7.40
CA LYS A 14 -16.25 -16.66 -6.01
C LYS A 14 -16.34 -15.51 -5.00
N PHE A 15 -15.91 -14.32 -5.40
CA PHE A 15 -15.85 -13.12 -4.58
C PHE A 15 -16.51 -11.94 -5.32
N PRO A 16 -17.80 -11.66 -5.06
CA PRO A 16 -18.60 -10.70 -5.84
C PRO A 16 -18.12 -9.24 -5.74
N HIS A 17 -17.17 -8.95 -4.84
CA HIS A 17 -16.57 -7.63 -4.67
C HIS A 17 -15.11 -7.53 -5.13
N TYR A 18 -14.54 -8.58 -5.77
CA TYR A 18 -13.15 -8.66 -6.26
C TYR A 18 -12.70 -7.46 -7.08
N GLY A 19 -13.55 -7.00 -7.99
CA GLY A 19 -13.26 -5.83 -8.83
C GLY A 19 -12.99 -4.56 -8.03
N GLU A 20 -13.75 -4.32 -6.95
CA GLU A 20 -13.60 -3.09 -6.15
C GLU A 20 -12.29 -3.06 -5.36
N TYR A 21 -11.86 -4.21 -4.82
CA TYR A 21 -10.54 -4.32 -4.20
C TYR A 21 -9.40 -4.21 -5.21
N ALA A 22 -9.49 -4.86 -6.37
CA ALA A 22 -8.47 -4.77 -7.40
C ALA A 22 -8.30 -3.31 -7.89
N ARG A 23 -9.41 -2.58 -8.01
CA ARG A 23 -9.41 -1.14 -8.34
C ARG A 23 -8.78 -0.31 -7.21
N CYS A 24 -9.11 -0.59 -5.96
CA CYS A 24 -8.49 0.08 -4.81
C CYS A 24 -6.97 -0.19 -4.74
N GLN A 25 -6.56 -1.44 -4.96
CA GLN A 25 -5.17 -1.88 -4.88
C GLN A 25 -4.31 -1.26 -5.99
N SER A 26 -4.81 -1.22 -7.23
CA SER A 26 -4.12 -0.54 -8.34
C SER A 26 -3.98 0.96 -8.09
N LYS A 27 -5.01 1.61 -7.54
CA LYS A 27 -4.94 3.02 -7.11
C LYS A 27 -3.90 3.22 -5.99
N ALA A 28 -3.82 2.31 -5.03
CA ALA A 28 -2.82 2.34 -3.97
C ALA A 28 -1.39 2.23 -4.52
N GLN A 29 -1.16 1.34 -5.49
CA GLN A 29 0.14 1.19 -6.16
C GLN A 29 0.51 2.44 -6.96
N MET A 30 -0.41 3.01 -7.74
CA MET A 30 -0.16 4.25 -8.49
C MET A 30 0.16 5.42 -7.55
N THR A 31 -0.56 5.54 -6.43
CA THR A 31 -0.27 6.54 -5.40
C THR A 31 1.13 6.34 -4.80
N GLY A 32 1.53 5.08 -4.60
CA GLY A 32 2.89 4.71 -4.18
C GLY A 32 3.96 5.18 -5.15
N VAL A 33 3.79 4.92 -6.45
CA VAL A 33 4.73 5.37 -7.50
C VAL A 33 4.82 6.89 -7.56
N VAL A 34 3.69 7.59 -7.49
CA VAL A 34 3.70 9.06 -7.45
C VAL A 34 4.47 9.56 -6.21
N SER A 35 4.24 8.95 -5.04
CA SER A 35 4.95 9.32 -3.82
C SER A 35 6.45 9.04 -3.90
N PHE A 36 6.88 7.98 -4.60
CA PHE A 36 8.30 7.70 -4.86
C PHE A 36 8.96 8.84 -5.63
N VAL A 37 8.35 9.25 -6.76
CA VAL A 37 8.90 10.29 -7.63
C VAL A 37 8.95 11.62 -6.90
N VAL A 38 7.87 12.00 -6.23
CA VAL A 38 7.81 13.25 -5.45
C VAL A 38 8.84 13.22 -4.34
N ALA A 39 8.86 12.19 -3.48
CA ALA A 39 9.81 12.11 -2.36
C ALA A 39 11.27 12.07 -2.82
N GLY A 40 11.56 11.35 -3.91
CA GLY A 40 12.89 11.29 -4.52
C GLY A 40 13.33 12.67 -5.03
N ALA A 41 12.46 13.37 -5.76
CA ALA A 41 12.74 14.73 -6.23
C ALA A 41 12.97 15.71 -5.08
N THR A 42 12.13 15.68 -4.04
CA THR A 42 12.29 16.53 -2.86
C THR A 42 13.62 16.25 -2.14
N ALA A 43 14.00 14.97 -2.02
CA ALA A 43 15.26 14.58 -1.39
C ALA A 43 16.49 15.05 -2.18
N VAL A 44 16.43 15.04 -3.51
CA VAL A 44 17.49 15.59 -4.37
C VAL A 44 17.62 17.11 -4.17
N ILE A 45 16.50 17.84 -4.20
CA ILE A 45 16.50 19.31 -4.01
C ILE A 45 17.04 19.67 -2.62
N LEU A 46 16.60 18.96 -1.57
CA LEU A 46 17.10 19.13 -0.21
C LEU A 46 18.60 18.88 -0.13
N GLN A 47 19.09 17.88 -0.85
CA GLN A 47 20.51 17.56 -0.86
C GLN A 47 21.35 18.63 -1.57
N GLU A 48 20.86 19.20 -2.67
CA GLU A 48 21.52 20.31 -3.38
C GLU A 48 21.54 21.58 -2.53
N PHE A 49 20.41 21.95 -1.93
CA PHE A 49 20.27 23.12 -1.07
C PHE A 49 21.10 22.99 0.21
N GLY A 50 21.03 21.81 0.85
CA GLY A 50 21.83 21.47 2.03
C GLY A 50 23.32 21.52 1.75
N ASN A 51 23.80 20.99 0.62
CA ASN A 51 25.22 21.06 0.28
C ASN A 51 25.72 22.50 0.07
N GLN A 52 24.88 23.41 -0.42
CA GLN A 52 25.23 24.83 -0.54
C GLN A 52 25.30 25.52 0.83
N HIS A 53 24.37 25.25 1.74
CA HIS A 53 24.34 25.86 3.07
C HIS A 53 25.35 25.24 4.06
N ILE A 54 25.57 23.93 4.01
CA ILE A 54 26.45 23.19 4.93
C ILE A 54 27.92 23.48 4.61
N LYS A 55 28.30 23.67 3.33
CA LYS A 55 29.66 24.12 2.97
C LYS A 55 30.03 25.47 3.58
N THR A 56 29.03 26.34 3.77
CA THR A 56 29.23 27.68 4.30
C THR A 56 29.38 27.68 5.82
N PHE A 57 28.71 26.77 6.54
CA PHE A 57 28.74 26.68 8.00
C PHE A 57 29.77 25.70 8.55
N PHE A 58 29.92 24.54 7.92
CA PHE A 58 30.89 23.53 8.30
C PHE A 58 31.92 23.42 7.18
N LYS A 59 33.14 23.89 7.45
CA LYS A 59 34.35 23.70 6.62
C LYS A 59 34.79 22.22 6.61
N SER A 60 33.82 21.30 6.56
CA SER A 60 34.00 19.87 6.66
C SER A 60 34.25 19.32 5.27
N GLN A 61 35.47 18.83 5.06
CA GLN A 61 35.98 18.24 3.82
C GLN A 61 35.35 16.86 3.53
N TRP A 62 34.19 16.54 4.11
CA TRP A 62 33.52 15.27 3.94
C TRP A 62 32.88 15.21 2.56
N THR A 63 33.72 14.83 1.60
CA THR A 63 33.34 14.62 0.20
C THR A 63 32.45 13.39 0.16
N ILE A 64 31.14 13.61 0.26
CA ILE A 64 30.15 12.56 0.00
C ILE A 64 30.44 12.03 -1.41
N PRO A 65 30.72 10.72 -1.57
CA PRO A 65 31.07 10.18 -2.87
C PRO A 65 29.93 10.46 -3.85
N PRO A 66 30.23 10.82 -5.11
CA PRO A 66 29.21 11.26 -6.07
C PRO A 66 28.11 10.22 -6.27
N LYS A 67 28.45 8.93 -6.11
CA LYS A 67 27.51 7.80 -6.18
C LYS A 67 26.50 7.77 -5.03
N ALA A 68 26.88 8.21 -3.82
CA ALA A 68 25.98 8.22 -2.67
C ALA A 68 24.88 9.29 -2.78
N ARG A 69 25.04 10.29 -3.67
CA ARG A 69 24.05 11.34 -3.88
C ARG A 69 22.77 10.87 -4.57
N ILE A 70 22.83 9.78 -5.31
CA ILE A 70 21.66 9.25 -6.03
C ILE A 70 21.04 8.09 -5.24
N VAL A 71 21.88 7.30 -4.56
CA VAL A 71 21.41 6.16 -3.76
C VAL A 71 20.58 6.62 -2.56
N ALA A 72 21.00 7.68 -1.87
CA ALA A 72 20.27 8.20 -0.71
C ALA A 72 18.82 8.62 -1.03
N PRO A 73 18.55 9.50 -2.03
CA PRO A 73 17.18 9.87 -2.39
C PRO A 73 16.37 8.69 -2.95
N MET A 74 17.02 7.74 -3.63
CA MET A 74 16.35 6.54 -4.13
C MET A 74 15.89 5.62 -3.00
N LEU A 75 16.74 5.37 -2.00
CA LEU A 75 16.37 4.60 -0.81
C LEU A 75 15.30 5.30 0.02
N PHE A 76 15.42 6.63 0.18
CA PHE A 76 14.42 7.43 0.88
C PHE A 76 13.06 7.39 0.18
N GLY A 77 13.04 7.65 -1.12
CA GLY A 77 11.83 7.56 -1.93
C GLY A 77 11.19 6.18 -1.87
N ALA A 78 11.99 5.10 -1.92
CA ALA A 78 11.50 3.73 -1.85
C ALA A 78 10.86 3.42 -0.48
N ALA A 79 11.48 3.86 0.61
CA ALA A 79 10.93 3.69 1.96
C ALA A 79 9.60 4.43 2.13
N VAL A 80 9.51 5.68 1.65
CA VAL A 80 8.28 6.47 1.68
C VAL A 80 7.19 5.80 0.83
N ALA A 81 7.52 5.39 -0.38
CA ALA A 81 6.58 4.73 -1.28
C ALA A 81 6.07 3.41 -0.71
N TYR A 82 6.93 2.62 -0.08
CA TYR A 82 6.55 1.38 0.60
C TYR A 82 5.56 1.66 1.74
N TYR A 83 5.86 2.65 2.59
CA TYR A 83 4.99 3.02 3.71
C TYR A 83 3.61 3.48 3.22
N VAL A 84 3.56 4.37 2.23
CA VAL A 84 2.31 4.88 1.64
C VAL A 84 1.51 3.75 1.01
N THR A 85 2.17 2.90 0.21
CA THR A 85 1.53 1.76 -0.46
C THR A 85 0.98 0.77 0.57
N MET A 86 1.74 0.47 1.62
CA MET A 86 1.31 -0.47 2.66
C MET A 86 0.11 0.07 3.45
N LYS A 87 0.11 1.37 3.79
CA LYS A 87 -1.03 2.00 4.47
C LYS A 87 -2.30 1.97 3.61
N GLN A 88 -2.19 2.33 2.32
CA GLN A 88 -3.33 2.30 1.41
C GLN A 88 -3.81 0.88 1.12
N SER A 89 -2.89 -0.07 0.95
CA SER A 89 -3.23 -1.49 0.75
C SER A 89 -4.00 -2.06 1.94
N LYS A 90 -3.61 -1.71 3.18
CA LYS A 90 -4.36 -2.08 4.39
C LYS A 90 -5.78 -1.51 4.38
N ASN A 91 -5.96 -0.25 3.96
CA ASN A 91 -7.30 0.33 3.83
C ASN A 91 -8.16 -0.40 2.81
N CYS A 92 -7.58 -0.78 1.66
CA CYS A 92 -8.27 -1.61 0.66
C CYS A 92 -8.67 -2.98 1.22
N GLN A 93 -7.81 -3.60 2.05
CA GLN A 93 -8.13 -4.85 2.73
C GLN A 93 -9.24 -4.70 3.78
N TYR A 94 -9.25 -3.62 4.57
CA TYR A 94 -10.33 -3.39 5.53
C TYR A 94 -11.68 -3.16 4.82
N MET A 95 -11.66 -2.39 3.73
CA MET A 95 -12.83 -2.19 2.88
C MET A 95 -13.34 -3.52 2.31
N TRP A 96 -12.43 -4.36 1.80
CA TRP A 96 -12.74 -5.71 1.35
C TRP A 96 -13.40 -6.55 2.43
N MET A 97 -12.79 -6.63 3.62
CA MET A 97 -13.32 -7.43 4.73
C MET A 97 -14.68 -6.92 5.22
N ALA A 98 -14.93 -5.60 5.16
CA ALA A 98 -16.23 -5.04 5.51
C ALA A 98 -17.32 -5.42 4.49
N MET A 99 -16.99 -5.42 3.20
CA MET A 99 -17.92 -5.86 2.14
C MET A 99 -18.18 -7.37 2.19
N GLU A 100 -17.17 -8.15 2.55
CA GLU A 100 -17.23 -9.60 2.61
C GLU A 100 -17.78 -10.13 3.95
N GLY A 101 -18.45 -9.29 4.76
CA GLY A 101 -19.00 -9.58 6.10
C GLY A 101 -19.95 -10.78 6.23
N LYS A 102 -20.09 -11.63 5.20
CA LYS A 102 -20.79 -12.92 5.19
C LYS A 102 -19.87 -14.15 5.09
N HIS A 103 -18.58 -14.02 4.72
CA HIS A 103 -17.67 -15.16 4.45
C HIS A 103 -16.34 -15.13 5.22
N THR A 104 -16.18 -14.27 6.21
CA THR A 104 -15.03 -14.34 7.10
C THR A 104 -15.07 -15.65 7.89
N ALA A 105 -13.93 -16.35 8.03
CA ALA A 105 -13.81 -17.55 8.86
C ALA A 105 -14.27 -17.32 10.33
N LEU A 106 -14.38 -16.06 10.76
CA LEU A 106 -14.95 -15.64 12.04
C LEU A 106 -16.48 -15.73 12.12
N SER A 107 -17.22 -15.77 11.01
CA SER A 107 -18.68 -15.95 11.04
C SER A 107 -19.05 -17.37 11.49
N ASN A 108 -18.25 -18.38 11.11
CA ASN A 108 -18.43 -19.75 11.55
C ASN A 108 -18.10 -19.92 13.05
N ILE A 109 -17.12 -19.16 13.56
CA ILE A 109 -16.79 -19.15 15.00
C ILE A 109 -17.87 -18.41 15.82
N ASN A 110 -18.51 -17.38 15.25
CA ASN A 110 -19.63 -16.69 15.90
C ASN A 110 -20.99 -17.42 15.74
N GLY A 111 -21.07 -18.35 14.80
CA GLY A 111 -22.26 -19.19 14.54
C GLY A 111 -22.48 -20.32 15.54
N ASN A 112 -21.56 -20.54 16.48
CA ASN A 112 -21.73 -21.46 17.62
C ASN A 112 -21.90 -20.72 18.96
N GLY A 113 -22.30 -19.44 18.94
CA GLY A 113 -22.40 -18.63 20.15
C GLY A 113 -23.62 -17.74 20.30
N ILE A 114 -24.33 -17.36 19.22
CA ILE A 114 -25.47 -16.43 19.34
C ILE A 114 -26.50 -16.74 18.23
N GLY A 115 -27.35 -17.75 18.45
CA GLY A 115 -28.34 -18.14 17.43
C GLY A 115 -29.33 -19.24 17.80
N GLU A 116 -29.41 -19.69 19.05
CA GLU A 116 -30.57 -20.43 19.54
C GLU A 116 -31.30 -19.53 20.53
N ASN A 117 -32.34 -18.85 20.05
CA ASN A 117 -33.66 -18.78 20.68
C ASN A 117 -34.52 -17.78 19.91
N ASN A 118 -35.73 -18.24 19.56
CA ASN A 118 -36.90 -17.45 19.21
C ASN A 118 -37.11 -17.09 17.71
N LYS A 119 -37.60 -18.07 16.94
CA LYS A 119 -38.98 -18.01 16.42
C LYS A 119 -39.37 -19.32 15.71
N GLN A 120 -39.95 -20.23 16.49
CA GLN A 120 -40.89 -21.22 15.97
C GLN A 120 -42.08 -21.21 16.93
N SER A 121 -43.18 -20.60 16.50
CA SER A 121 -44.48 -20.64 17.16
C SER A 121 -45.52 -20.76 16.05
N VAL A 122 -45.78 -22.00 15.68
CA VAL A 122 -47.13 -22.58 15.55
C VAL A 122 -47.07 -23.90 16.31
#